data_AF-A0A817NN41-F1
#
_entry.id   AF-A0A817NN41-F1
#
_cell.length_a   1.000
_cell.length_b   1.000
_cell.length_c   1.000
_cell.angle_alpha   90.00
_cell.angle_beta   90.00
_cell.angle_gamma   90.00
#
_symmetry.space_group_name_H-M   'P 1'
#
loop_
_entity.id
_entity.type
_entity.pdbx_description
1 polymer ?
#
loop_
_entity_poly.entity_id
_entity_poly.type
_entity_poly.pdbx_seq_one_letter_code
_entity_poly.pdbx_strand_id
1 'polypeptide(L)'
;MSWIILSVVFYCTSLITAGLVSGLIPQQIEEINTQATPSDVSTIETTTINLDSSTCIEDECHPRLLSNLEVHNYDLEYIYNHINDTIVQGYVTINFTLKEPINQLIYHAKRMVQLGEPVLYEDGVHRLVTMRNYTPHDYISLCLLSKNSSFSPNRYSLKQKFVVSLIYGNIGFYQTLYNDGNGTIRKLLASKFQPTDARKAFPCFDEPQFKAVFRISIIHPEETIAIANFPSIEETIENGLRRTTFADTFRMSTYLAAWAVLPDTYGQLVSNDDKPKVYIYMEFLKNFVVFNDISIQDNSMGSS
;
A
#
# COMPACT_ATOMS: atom_id res chain seq x y z
N MET A 1 -24.36 17.80 54.28
CA MET A 1 -23.57 17.06 53.27
C MET A 1 -22.12 17.56 53.36
N SER A 2 -21.31 16.88 54.18
CA SER A 2 -19.86 17.10 54.39
C SER A 2 -19.09 16.96 53.07
N TRP A 3 -18.31 17.95 52.61
CA TRP A 3 -16.93 18.32 52.98
C TRP A 3 -15.84 17.30 52.54
N ILE A 4 -15.02 17.74 51.56
CA ILE A 4 -13.54 17.58 51.42
C ILE A 4 -13.01 16.19 51.00
N ILE A 5 -12.50 15.95 49.77
CA ILE A 5 -11.16 16.22 49.16
C ILE A 5 -9.95 15.71 49.99
N LEU A 6 -9.00 15.01 49.34
CA LEU A 6 -7.60 14.74 49.74
C LEU A 6 -7.30 13.60 50.75
N SER A 7 -6.73 12.49 50.24
CA SER A 7 -5.60 11.74 50.83
C SER A 7 -5.20 10.59 49.89
N VAL A 8 -4.19 10.72 49.04
CA VAL A 8 -2.75 10.49 49.33
C VAL A 8 -2.42 9.00 49.51
N VAL A 9 -1.86 8.45 48.42
CA VAL A 9 -0.62 7.64 48.37
C VAL A 9 -0.11 7.12 49.72
N PHE A 10 -0.37 5.86 50.03
CA PHE A 10 0.43 5.07 50.97
C PHE A 10 0.16 3.60 50.72
N TYR A 11 1.11 2.89 50.10
CA TYR A 11 1.52 1.54 50.52
C TYR A 11 2.81 1.19 49.79
N CYS A 12 3.90 1.77 50.29
CA CYS A 12 5.25 1.27 50.09
C CYS A 12 5.64 0.50 51.37
N THR A 13 6.32 -0.62 51.15
CA THR A 13 7.36 -1.23 51.99
C THR A 13 6.97 -1.87 53.33
N SER A 14 7.01 -3.20 53.34
CA SER A 14 7.63 -4.02 54.39
C SER A 14 8.11 -5.34 53.78
N LEU A 15 9.27 -5.93 54.07
CA LEU A 15 10.53 -5.55 54.68
C LEU A 15 11.42 -6.77 54.40
N ILE A 16 12.63 -6.53 53.93
CA ILE A 16 13.72 -7.51 53.77
C ILE A 16 14.20 -7.91 55.18
N THR A 17 14.49 -9.20 55.44
CA THR A 17 15.82 -9.73 55.84
C THR A 17 15.79 -11.17 56.37
N ALA A 18 16.92 -11.86 56.10
CA ALA A 18 17.47 -13.13 56.60
C ALA A 18 17.35 -14.28 55.58
N GLY A 19 18.40 -14.83 54.97
CA GLY A 19 19.84 -14.81 55.25
C GLY A 19 20.39 -16.24 55.26
N LEU A 20 20.99 -16.65 54.13
CA LEU A 20 22.06 -17.64 53.92
C LEU A 20 22.18 -18.91 54.82
N VAL A 21 22.26 -20.10 54.19
CA VAL A 21 23.43 -21.04 54.23
C VAL A 21 23.13 -22.35 53.45
N SER A 22 24.15 -22.80 52.69
CA SER A 22 24.39 -24.12 52.04
C SER A 22 23.49 -24.52 50.86
N GLY A 23 23.98 -24.93 49.69
CA GLY A 23 25.30 -25.45 49.34
C GLY A 23 25.10 -26.76 48.55
N LEU A 24 25.35 -26.70 47.24
CA LEU A 24 25.77 -27.77 46.30
C LEU A 24 25.08 -29.16 46.38
N ILE A 25 24.40 -29.57 45.31
CA ILE A 25 24.55 -30.88 44.61
C ILE A 25 23.82 -30.77 43.25
N PRO A 26 24.49 -31.05 42.10
CA PRO A 26 23.84 -31.21 40.81
C PRO A 26 23.23 -32.62 40.66
N GLN A 27 21.98 -32.72 40.19
CA GLN A 27 21.35 -34.00 39.88
C GLN A 27 21.91 -34.57 38.57
N GLN A 28 22.57 -35.73 38.67
CA GLN A 28 22.89 -36.63 37.55
C GLN A 28 21.62 -37.39 37.13
N ILE A 29 21.41 -37.55 35.83
CA ILE A 29 20.48 -38.53 35.27
C ILE A 29 21.34 -39.70 34.74
N GLU A 30 21.05 -40.90 35.23
CA GLU A 30 21.72 -42.17 34.89
C GLU A 30 21.40 -42.64 33.46
N GLU A 31 22.44 -43.15 32.79
CA GLU A 31 22.35 -43.91 31.54
C GLU A 31 21.80 -45.32 31.80
N ILE A 32 20.69 -45.69 31.16
CA ILE A 32 20.31 -47.10 30.99
C ILE A 32 20.75 -47.54 29.59
N ASN A 33 21.82 -48.31 29.55
CA ASN A 33 22.24 -49.09 28.38
C ASN A 33 21.25 -50.23 28.13
N THR A 34 20.61 -50.26 26.97
CA THR A 34 20.05 -51.50 26.41
C THR A 34 20.44 -51.60 24.94
N GLN A 35 21.17 -52.66 24.65
CA GLN A 35 21.83 -52.95 23.38
C GLN A 35 20.87 -53.75 22.50
N ALA A 36 20.48 -53.21 21.34
CA ALA A 36 19.88 -53.97 20.24
C ALA A 36 20.28 -53.36 18.88
N THR A 37 20.82 -54.21 18.00
CA THR A 37 21.31 -53.94 16.63
C THR A 37 20.16 -53.87 15.59
N PRO A 38 20.41 -53.42 14.34
CA PRO A 38 19.54 -52.47 13.63
C PRO A 38 18.52 -53.11 12.68
N SER A 39 17.41 -52.42 12.44
CA SER A 39 16.59 -52.59 11.23
C SER A 39 15.84 -51.28 10.94
N ASP A 40 16.30 -50.59 9.90
CA ASP A 40 15.68 -49.52 9.10
C ASP A 40 14.48 -48.75 9.67
N VAL A 41 14.72 -47.52 10.15
CA VAL A 41 13.72 -46.43 10.13
C VAL A 41 14.45 -45.14 9.75
N SER A 42 14.11 -44.60 8.59
CA SER A 42 14.59 -43.33 8.05
C SER A 42 14.16 -42.15 8.95
N THR A 43 15.13 -41.40 9.45
CA THR A 43 14.94 -40.15 10.18
C THR A 43 14.31 -39.09 9.28
N ILE A 44 13.11 -38.61 9.63
CA ILE A 44 12.54 -37.39 9.03
C ILE A 44 13.22 -36.20 9.72
N GLU A 45 14.22 -35.62 9.05
CA GLU A 45 14.72 -34.30 9.42
C GLU A 45 13.64 -33.26 9.11
N THR A 46 13.13 -32.60 10.15
CA THR A 46 12.27 -31.43 9.98
C THR A 46 13.17 -30.24 9.71
N THR A 47 13.54 -30.05 8.44
CA THR A 47 14.26 -28.86 8.00
C THR A 47 13.26 -27.70 7.94
N THR A 48 13.31 -26.78 8.91
CA THR A 48 12.70 -25.45 8.76
C THR A 48 13.48 -24.70 7.67
N ILE A 49 12.98 -24.76 6.43
CA ILE A 49 13.56 -24.03 5.30
C ILE A 49 13.24 -22.55 5.51
N ASN A 50 14.22 -21.78 5.97
CA ASN A 50 14.18 -20.32 5.93
C ASN A 50 14.43 -19.90 4.48
N LEU A 51 13.38 -19.95 3.66
CA LEU A 51 13.49 -19.86 2.21
C LEU A 51 13.76 -18.41 1.78
N ASP A 52 14.97 -18.16 1.27
CA ASP A 52 15.42 -16.84 0.81
C ASP A 52 14.43 -16.18 -0.16
N SER A 53 14.17 -14.89 0.05
CA SER A 53 13.31 -14.00 -0.76
C SER A 53 13.79 -13.78 -2.21
N SER A 54 14.95 -14.33 -2.57
CA SER A 54 15.53 -14.29 -3.92
C SER A 54 15.24 -15.55 -4.75
N THR A 55 14.84 -16.66 -4.11
CA THR A 55 14.50 -17.92 -4.79
C THR A 55 13.04 -17.89 -5.22
N CYS A 56 12.76 -18.11 -6.50
CA CYS A 56 11.38 -18.17 -6.98
C CYS A 56 10.73 -19.52 -6.61
N ILE A 57 9.43 -19.49 -6.32
CA ILE A 57 8.59 -20.68 -6.11
C ILE A 57 7.49 -20.68 -7.16
N GLU A 58 7.29 -21.82 -7.82
CA GLU A 58 6.15 -22.06 -8.72
C GLU A 58 5.92 -20.91 -9.72
N ASP A 59 4.85 -20.15 -9.52
CA ASP A 59 4.41 -19.10 -10.44
C ASP A 59 5.27 -17.83 -10.34
N GLU A 60 6.00 -17.62 -9.24
CA GLU A 60 6.92 -16.47 -9.06
C GLU A 60 8.05 -16.45 -10.10
N CYS A 61 8.41 -17.63 -10.63
CA CYS A 61 9.46 -17.79 -11.63
C CYS A 61 9.06 -17.21 -12.99
N HIS A 62 7.76 -16.99 -13.22
CA HIS A 62 7.25 -16.39 -14.45
C HIS A 62 7.32 -14.85 -14.36
N PRO A 63 7.76 -14.15 -15.42
CA PRO A 63 7.87 -12.68 -15.42
C PRO A 63 6.52 -11.97 -15.64
N ARG A 64 5.44 -12.74 -15.82
CA ARG A 64 4.08 -12.25 -16.07
C ARG A 64 3.13 -12.92 -15.09
N LEU A 65 2.18 -12.13 -14.59
CA LEU A 65 1.09 -12.67 -13.80
C LEU A 65 0.16 -13.53 -14.65
N LEU A 66 -0.43 -14.55 -14.03
CA LEU A 66 -1.42 -15.40 -14.67
C LEU A 66 -2.64 -14.58 -15.12
N SER A 67 -3.09 -14.82 -16.34
CA SER A 67 -4.23 -14.11 -16.95
C SER A 67 -5.60 -14.69 -16.55
N ASN A 68 -5.61 -15.62 -15.60
CA ASN A 68 -6.81 -16.30 -15.10
C ASN A 68 -7.59 -15.50 -14.05
N LEU A 69 -7.24 -14.23 -13.84
CA LEU A 69 -7.95 -13.32 -12.97
C LEU A 69 -8.46 -12.09 -13.73
N GLU A 70 -9.62 -11.59 -13.30
CA GLU A 70 -10.21 -10.36 -13.78
C GLU A 70 -10.37 -9.38 -12.61
N VAL A 71 -9.65 -8.27 -12.67
CA VAL A 71 -9.76 -7.20 -11.67
C VAL A 71 -10.98 -6.35 -11.97
N HIS A 72 -11.77 -6.04 -10.95
CA HIS A 72 -12.99 -5.23 -11.09
C HIS A 72 -12.72 -3.79 -10.70
N ASN A 73 -12.23 -3.58 -9.48
CA ASN A 73 -11.93 -2.25 -8.97
C ASN A 73 -10.83 -2.26 -7.91
N TYR A 74 -10.19 -1.09 -7.80
CA TYR A 74 -9.32 -0.69 -6.70
C TYR A 74 -10.05 0.40 -5.89
N ASP A 75 -10.28 0.16 -4.61
CA ASP A 75 -10.68 1.21 -3.67
C ASP A 75 -9.42 1.66 -2.92
N LEU A 76 -8.94 2.86 -3.23
CA LEU A 76 -7.69 3.44 -2.75
C LEU A 76 -7.98 4.62 -1.82
N GLU A 77 -7.40 4.59 -0.62
CA GLU A 77 -7.37 5.74 0.29
C GLU A 77 -5.94 6.07 0.67
N TYR A 78 -5.54 7.33 0.49
CA TYR A 78 -4.24 7.85 0.91
C TYR A 78 -4.40 8.82 2.09
N ILE A 79 -3.45 8.78 3.03
CA ILE A 79 -3.39 9.67 4.18
C ILE A 79 -2.03 10.37 4.22
N TYR A 80 -2.05 11.67 3.96
CA TYR A 80 -0.93 12.59 4.04
C TYR A 80 -1.24 13.64 5.12
N ASN A 81 -0.66 13.51 6.31
CA ASN A 81 -1.13 14.28 7.47
C ASN A 81 -0.54 15.69 7.51
N HIS A 82 0.72 15.85 7.11
CA HIS A 82 1.39 17.14 7.16
C HIS A 82 2.15 17.42 5.87
N ILE A 83 2.18 18.69 5.47
CA ILE A 83 2.88 19.16 4.25
C ILE A 83 4.39 18.86 4.25
N ASN A 84 4.96 18.54 5.41
CA ASN A 84 6.37 18.18 5.56
C ASN A 84 6.63 16.67 5.63
N ASP A 85 5.57 15.84 5.64
CA ASP A 85 5.72 14.39 5.69
C ASP A 85 6.49 13.89 4.47
N THR A 86 7.31 12.88 4.70
CA THR A 86 8.12 12.17 3.70
C THR A 86 7.56 10.78 3.40
N ILE A 87 6.42 10.45 4.00
CA ILE A 87 5.71 9.20 3.81
C ILE A 87 4.23 9.48 3.59
N VAL A 88 3.55 8.55 2.92
CA VAL A 88 2.09 8.54 2.81
C VAL A 88 1.61 7.16 3.23
N GLN A 89 0.62 7.12 4.12
CA GLN A 89 -0.06 5.87 4.44
C GLN A 89 -1.14 5.61 3.41
N GLY A 90 -1.36 4.36 3.05
CA GLY A 90 -2.38 3.98 2.10
C GLY A 90 -3.11 2.70 2.48
N TYR A 91 -4.32 2.59 1.98
CA TYR A 91 -5.16 1.40 2.06
C TYR A 91 -5.65 1.08 0.66
N VAL A 92 -5.56 -0.18 0.28
CA VAL A 92 -6.14 -0.68 -0.98
C VAL A 92 -7.09 -1.82 -0.67
N THR A 93 -8.27 -1.79 -1.27
CA THR A 93 -9.12 -2.97 -1.47
C THR A 93 -9.12 -3.32 -2.96
N ILE A 94 -8.71 -4.52 -3.30
CA ILE A 94 -8.69 -5.03 -4.67
C ILE A 94 -9.78 -6.07 -4.80
N ASN A 95 -10.80 -5.77 -5.61
CA ASN A 95 -11.87 -6.72 -5.91
C ASN A 95 -11.58 -7.37 -7.25
N PHE A 96 -11.58 -8.70 -7.30
CA PHE A 96 -11.27 -9.45 -8.51
C PHE A 96 -12.02 -10.79 -8.54
N THR A 97 -12.03 -11.45 -9.70
CA THR A 97 -12.58 -12.78 -9.88
C THR A 97 -11.51 -13.71 -10.43
N LEU A 98 -11.35 -14.88 -9.84
CA LEU A 98 -10.57 -15.98 -10.40
C LEU A 98 -11.47 -16.82 -11.32
N LYS A 99 -10.98 -17.11 -12.52
CA LYS A 99 -11.68 -17.93 -13.54
C LYS A 99 -11.31 -19.40 -13.45
N GLU A 100 -10.09 -19.67 -12.99
CA GLU A 100 -9.53 -21.00 -12.84
C GLU A 100 -8.83 -21.13 -11.48
N PRO A 101 -8.70 -22.35 -10.94
CA PRO A 101 -7.99 -22.55 -9.69
C PRO A 101 -6.51 -22.14 -9.79
N ILE A 102 -5.98 -21.51 -8.75
CA ILE A 102 -4.54 -21.20 -8.61
C ILE A 102 -4.00 -21.67 -7.27
N ASN A 103 -2.73 -22.06 -7.22
CA ASN A 103 -2.07 -22.41 -5.97
C ASN A 103 -1.54 -21.17 -5.25
N GLN A 104 -1.19 -20.14 -6.01
CA GLN A 104 -0.50 -18.95 -5.54
C GLN A 104 -1.14 -17.70 -6.15
N LEU A 105 -1.55 -16.75 -5.31
CA LEU A 105 -2.00 -15.45 -5.77
C LEU A 105 -0.83 -14.47 -5.78
N ILE A 106 -0.44 -14.00 -6.95
CA ILE A 106 0.71 -13.10 -7.12
C ILE A 106 0.24 -11.72 -7.58
N TYR A 107 0.78 -10.67 -6.94
CA TYR A 107 0.59 -9.27 -7.33
C TYR A 107 1.87 -8.47 -7.09
N HIS A 108 1.91 -7.24 -7.57
CA HIS A 108 3.09 -6.39 -7.51
C HIS A 108 3.07 -5.45 -6.31
N ALA A 109 4.21 -5.31 -5.63
CA ALA A 109 4.47 -4.22 -4.71
C ALA A 109 5.98 -3.95 -4.65
N LYS A 110 6.36 -2.68 -4.74
CA LYS A 110 7.75 -2.24 -4.76
C LYS A 110 7.96 -1.07 -3.82
N ARG A 111 9.08 -1.07 -3.08
CA ARG A 111 9.54 0.08 -2.28
C ARG A 111 8.51 0.59 -1.25
N MET A 112 7.68 -0.32 -0.74
CA MET A 112 6.84 -0.04 0.42
C MET A 112 7.74 0.05 1.65
N VAL A 113 7.68 1.16 2.38
CA VAL A 113 8.34 1.31 3.68
C VAL A 113 7.78 0.31 4.68
N GLN A 114 6.46 0.13 4.63
CA GLN A 114 5.75 -0.88 5.39
C GLN A 114 4.66 -1.47 4.50
N LEU A 115 4.51 -2.79 4.56
CA LEU A 115 3.41 -3.52 3.95
C LEU A 115 2.69 -4.28 5.06
N GLY A 116 1.40 -3.99 5.26
CA GLY A 116 0.59 -4.66 6.26
C GLY A 116 0.20 -6.07 5.83
N GLU A 117 -0.20 -6.89 6.81
CA GLU A 117 -0.72 -8.23 6.54
C GLU A 117 -1.95 -8.16 5.60
N PRO A 118 -2.01 -9.01 4.57
CA PRO A 118 -3.13 -9.05 3.64
C PRO A 118 -4.35 -9.68 4.33
N VAL A 119 -5.52 -9.07 4.13
CA VAL A 119 -6.81 -9.64 4.55
C VAL A 119 -7.58 -10.04 3.31
N LEU A 120 -7.73 -11.35 3.10
CA LEU A 120 -8.38 -11.90 1.92
C LEU A 120 -9.78 -12.43 2.26
N TYR A 121 -10.75 -12.08 1.44
CA TYR A 121 -12.09 -12.66 1.47
C TYR A 121 -12.39 -13.38 0.16
N GLU A 122 -13.07 -14.52 0.24
CA GLU A 122 -13.65 -15.28 -0.87
C GLU A 122 -15.17 -15.32 -0.65
N ASP A 123 -15.94 -14.68 -1.55
CA ASP A 123 -17.39 -14.49 -1.37
C ASP A 123 -17.79 -13.97 0.03
N GLY A 124 -16.99 -13.06 0.58
CA GLY A 124 -17.22 -12.47 1.91
C GLY A 124 -16.80 -13.36 3.07
N VAL A 125 -16.31 -14.57 2.83
CA VAL A 125 -15.71 -15.45 3.85
C VAL A 125 -14.22 -15.17 3.96
N HIS A 126 -13.75 -14.86 5.17
CA HIS A 126 -12.33 -14.60 5.42
C HIS A 126 -11.48 -15.85 5.18
N ARG A 127 -10.37 -15.69 4.43
CA ARG A 127 -9.42 -16.76 4.10
C ARG A 127 -8.07 -16.45 4.74
N LEU A 128 -7.54 -17.41 5.49
CA LEU A 128 -6.20 -17.32 6.05
C LEU A 128 -5.16 -17.58 4.97
N VAL A 129 -4.26 -16.63 4.80
CA VAL A 129 -3.17 -16.67 3.81
C VAL A 129 -1.83 -16.40 4.48
N THR A 130 -0.77 -17.00 3.94
CA THR A 130 0.61 -16.60 4.21
C THR A 130 1.07 -15.65 3.12
N MET A 131 1.85 -14.64 3.50
CA MET A 131 2.43 -13.68 2.56
C MET A 131 3.93 -13.93 2.43
N ARG A 132 4.43 -13.93 1.20
CA ARG A 132 5.86 -13.98 0.86
C ARG A 132 6.19 -12.86 -0.10
N ASN A 133 7.35 -12.24 0.12
CA ASN A 133 7.90 -11.23 -0.80
C ASN A 133 8.95 -11.89 -1.69
N TYR A 134 8.77 -11.80 -3.01
CA TYR A 134 9.74 -12.24 -3.99
C TYR A 134 10.34 -11.03 -4.71
N THR A 135 11.56 -10.67 -4.31
CA THR A 135 12.18 -9.39 -4.66
C THR A 135 12.59 -9.24 -6.14
N PRO A 136 13.04 -10.28 -6.87
CA PRO A 136 13.50 -10.13 -8.25
C PRO A 136 12.44 -9.58 -9.23
N HIS A 137 11.17 -9.89 -9.00
CA HIS A 137 10.05 -9.40 -9.82
C HIS A 137 9.15 -8.37 -9.11
N ASP A 138 9.53 -7.92 -7.91
CA ASP A 138 8.72 -7.07 -7.03
C ASP A 138 7.34 -7.70 -6.73
N TYR A 139 7.32 -9.01 -6.51
CA TYR A 139 6.10 -9.79 -6.28
C TYR A 139 5.79 -9.94 -4.80
N ILE A 140 4.50 -9.94 -4.50
CA ILE A 140 3.91 -10.48 -3.29
C ILE A 140 3.15 -11.73 -3.69
N SER A 141 3.46 -12.83 -3.04
CA SER A 141 2.81 -14.12 -3.20
C SER A 141 1.97 -14.43 -1.97
N LEU A 142 0.72 -14.81 -2.18
CA LEU A 142 -0.14 -15.38 -1.15
C LEU A 142 -0.40 -16.86 -1.41
N CYS A 143 -0.26 -17.68 -0.36
CA CYS A 143 -0.67 -19.08 -0.35
C CYS A 143 -1.70 -19.29 0.77
N LEU A 144 -2.65 -20.20 0.59
CA LEU A 144 -3.56 -20.59 1.67
C LEU A 144 -2.81 -21.37 2.75
N LEU A 145 -3.16 -21.18 4.03
CA LEU A 145 -2.51 -21.88 5.14
C LEU A 145 -2.75 -23.39 5.13
N SER A 146 -3.85 -23.85 4.53
CA SER A 146 -4.15 -25.29 4.45
C SER A 146 -3.25 -25.94 3.41
N LYS A 147 -2.55 -27.02 3.81
CA LYS A 147 -1.63 -27.74 2.93
C LYS A 147 -2.38 -28.29 1.71
N ASN A 148 -1.79 -28.13 0.52
CA ASN A 148 -2.37 -28.54 -0.77
C ASN A 148 -3.72 -27.90 -1.10
N SER A 149 -4.04 -26.73 -0.52
CA SER A 149 -5.24 -25.98 -0.89
C SER A 149 -4.92 -24.95 -1.97
N SER A 150 -5.80 -24.89 -2.97
CA SER A 150 -5.78 -23.89 -4.03
C SER A 150 -6.90 -22.89 -3.82
N PHE A 151 -6.70 -21.68 -4.34
CA PHE A 151 -7.76 -20.69 -4.49
C PHE A 151 -8.72 -21.19 -5.57
N SER A 152 -10.00 -21.25 -5.25
CA SER A 152 -11.04 -21.72 -6.18
C SER A 152 -11.49 -20.60 -7.13
N PRO A 153 -12.09 -20.91 -8.29
CA PRO A 153 -12.74 -19.91 -9.13
C PRO A 153 -13.87 -19.22 -8.37
N ASN A 154 -13.63 -17.97 -7.97
CA ASN A 154 -14.60 -17.21 -7.18
C ASN A 154 -14.35 -15.70 -7.21
N ARG A 155 -15.20 -14.91 -6.54
CA ARG A 155 -14.98 -13.49 -6.26
C ARG A 155 -14.14 -13.34 -4.99
N TYR A 156 -13.14 -12.48 -5.09
CA TYR A 156 -12.23 -12.18 -4.00
C TYR A 156 -12.14 -10.69 -3.73
N SER A 157 -11.88 -10.35 -2.46
CA SER A 157 -11.55 -9.02 -2.00
C SER A 157 -10.27 -9.09 -1.17
N LEU A 158 -9.18 -8.53 -1.70
CA LEU A 158 -7.89 -8.41 -1.00
C LEU A 158 -7.77 -7.00 -0.42
N LYS A 159 -7.67 -6.89 0.90
CA LYS A 159 -7.42 -5.63 1.60
C LYS A 159 -5.99 -5.59 2.11
N GLN A 160 -5.30 -4.48 1.89
CA GLN A 160 -3.94 -4.32 2.40
C GLN A 160 -3.63 -2.87 2.75
N LYS A 161 -3.05 -2.68 3.94
CA LYS A 161 -2.45 -1.40 4.35
C LYS A 161 -1.02 -1.33 3.84
N PHE A 162 -0.56 -0.15 3.45
CA PHE A 162 0.82 0.08 3.05
C PHE A 162 1.30 1.48 3.43
N VAL A 163 2.60 1.69 3.43
CA VAL A 163 3.24 2.99 3.62
C VAL A 163 4.29 3.15 2.53
N VAL A 164 4.23 4.25 1.79
CA VAL A 164 5.22 4.59 0.75
C VAL A 164 6.05 5.78 1.17
N SER A 165 7.31 5.81 0.76
CA SER A 165 8.16 6.98 0.91
C SER A 165 8.01 7.91 -0.29
N LEU A 166 7.80 9.19 -0.03
CA LEU A 166 7.83 10.26 -1.02
C LEU A 166 9.28 10.55 -1.38
N ILE A 167 9.75 9.97 -2.47
CA ILE A 167 11.06 10.29 -3.02
C ILE A 167 11.00 11.49 -3.95
N TYR A 168 12.07 12.29 -3.95
CA TYR A 168 12.27 13.28 -5.01
C TYR A 168 12.45 12.58 -6.34
N GLY A 169 11.69 13.00 -7.35
CA GLY A 169 11.78 12.39 -8.66
C GLY A 169 10.62 12.75 -9.56
N ASN A 170 10.29 11.82 -10.46
CA ASN A 170 9.30 12.01 -11.50
C ASN A 170 8.55 10.73 -11.88
N ILE A 171 8.68 9.66 -11.08
CA ILE A 171 8.17 8.31 -11.36
C ILE A 171 7.65 7.69 -10.06
N GLY A 172 6.60 6.89 -10.15
CA GLY A 172 5.89 6.34 -9.00
C GLY A 172 5.02 7.40 -8.35
N PHE A 173 4.81 7.30 -7.04
CA PHE A 173 4.23 8.39 -6.25
C PHE A 173 5.37 9.16 -5.58
N TYR A 174 5.63 10.37 -6.09
CA TYR A 174 6.84 11.12 -5.81
C TYR A 174 6.52 12.52 -5.29
N GLN A 175 7.52 13.17 -4.68
CA GLN A 175 7.48 14.59 -4.37
C GLN A 175 8.42 15.36 -5.29
N THR A 176 8.09 16.62 -5.57
CA THR A 176 8.96 17.57 -6.25
C THR A 176 8.75 18.97 -5.70
N LEU A 177 9.70 19.87 -5.99
CA LEU A 177 9.62 21.28 -5.65
C LEU A 177 9.47 22.12 -6.91
N TYR A 178 8.68 23.19 -6.84
CA TYR A 178 8.53 24.16 -7.92
C TYR A 178 8.52 25.59 -7.36
N ASN A 179 8.89 26.56 -8.20
CA ASN A 179 8.72 27.97 -7.90
C ASN A 179 7.33 28.41 -8.34
N ASP A 180 6.57 29.05 -7.48
CA ASP A 180 5.19 29.47 -7.75
C ASP A 180 5.06 30.72 -8.64
N GLY A 181 6.17 31.24 -9.17
CA GLY A 181 6.21 32.45 -9.97
C GLY A 181 6.40 33.72 -9.14
N ASN A 182 6.18 33.66 -7.82
CA ASN A 182 6.43 34.74 -6.87
C ASN A 182 7.76 34.56 -6.11
N GLY A 183 8.60 33.62 -6.53
CA GLY A 183 9.87 33.30 -5.85
C GLY A 183 9.72 32.34 -4.68
N THR A 184 8.51 31.84 -4.38
CA THR A 184 8.28 30.91 -3.28
C THR A 184 8.41 29.48 -3.78
N ILE A 185 9.24 28.68 -3.10
CA ILE A 185 9.37 27.26 -3.37
C ILE A 185 8.21 26.50 -2.71
N ARG A 186 7.47 25.74 -3.51
CA ARG A 186 6.31 24.94 -3.09
C ARG A 186 6.55 23.46 -3.36
N LYS A 187 5.96 22.62 -2.53
CA LYS A 187 5.98 21.16 -2.67
C LYS A 187 4.78 20.70 -3.49
N LEU A 188 5.01 19.71 -4.35
CA LEU A 188 3.99 18.97 -5.10
C LEU A 188 4.20 17.47 -4.87
N LEU A 189 3.12 16.75 -4.60
CA LEU A 189 3.09 15.30 -4.67
C LEU A 189 2.37 14.92 -5.95
N ALA A 190 2.92 14.00 -6.73
CA ALA A 190 2.31 13.59 -7.98
C ALA A 190 2.62 12.12 -8.29
N SER A 191 1.74 11.49 -9.07
CA SER A 191 1.93 10.15 -9.60
C SER A 191 2.34 10.17 -11.07
N LYS A 192 3.31 9.31 -11.44
CA LYS A 192 3.58 8.93 -12.83
C LYS A 192 3.89 7.45 -12.89
N PHE A 193 2.98 6.65 -13.44
CA PHE A 193 3.07 5.19 -13.36
C PHE A 193 3.49 4.49 -14.63
N GLN A 194 3.47 5.17 -15.78
CA GLN A 194 3.92 4.54 -17.02
C GLN A 194 5.44 4.31 -16.98
N PRO A 195 5.92 3.09 -17.32
CA PRO A 195 5.13 1.93 -17.77
C PRO A 195 4.63 0.99 -16.65
N THR A 196 5.39 0.80 -15.56
CA THR A 196 5.15 -0.25 -14.55
C THR A 196 5.47 0.24 -13.14
N ASP A 197 5.13 1.50 -12.83
CA ASP A 197 5.50 2.17 -11.60
C ASP A 197 4.32 2.38 -10.64
N ALA A 198 3.13 1.91 -10.99
CA ALA A 198 1.98 1.89 -10.07
C ALA A 198 2.28 1.02 -8.84
N ARG A 199 3.02 -0.09 -9.04
CA ARG A 199 3.50 -0.96 -7.94
C ARG A 199 4.37 -0.25 -6.91
N LYS A 200 4.93 0.94 -7.22
CA LYS A 200 5.70 1.77 -6.27
C LYS A 200 4.81 2.66 -5.38
N ALA A 201 3.52 2.74 -5.69
CA ALA A 201 2.57 3.64 -5.04
C ALA A 201 1.46 2.90 -4.28
N PHE A 202 1.09 1.69 -4.72
CA PHE A 202 0.17 0.79 -4.03
C PHE A 202 0.36 -0.66 -4.52
N PRO A 203 0.05 -1.67 -3.68
CA PRO A 203 0.04 -3.05 -4.13
C PRO A 203 -1.04 -3.29 -5.19
N CYS A 204 -0.69 -3.88 -6.34
CA CYS A 204 -1.61 -4.02 -7.46
C CYS A 204 -1.22 -5.07 -8.52
N PHE A 205 -2.14 -5.37 -9.42
CA PHE A 205 -1.89 -6.20 -10.61
C PHE A 205 -1.32 -5.33 -11.74
N ASP A 206 -0.08 -4.86 -11.57
CA ASP A 206 0.57 -3.86 -12.42
C ASP A 206 1.04 -4.38 -13.81
N GLU A 207 0.09 -4.87 -14.61
CA GLU A 207 0.26 -5.15 -16.04
C GLU A 207 -0.91 -4.60 -16.86
N PRO A 208 -0.68 -4.15 -18.12
CA PRO A 208 -1.70 -3.44 -18.91
C PRO A 208 -3.04 -4.16 -19.10
N GLN A 209 -3.03 -5.50 -19.10
CA GLN A 209 -4.21 -6.34 -19.30
C GLN A 209 -5.19 -6.32 -18.11
N PHE A 210 -4.72 -6.03 -16.90
CA PHE A 210 -5.54 -6.03 -15.68
C PHE A 210 -6.25 -4.67 -15.49
N LYS A 211 -7.10 -4.31 -16.45
CA LYS A 211 -7.89 -3.07 -16.39
C LYS A 211 -8.93 -3.12 -15.28
N ALA A 212 -9.09 -2.03 -14.54
CA ALA A 212 -10.05 -1.92 -13.44
C ALA A 212 -10.61 -0.50 -13.31
N VAL A 213 -11.69 -0.36 -12.53
CA VAL A 213 -12.18 0.94 -12.05
C VAL A 213 -11.33 1.38 -10.85
N PHE A 214 -10.96 2.65 -10.76
CA PHE A 214 -10.27 3.20 -9.59
C PHE A 214 -11.23 4.10 -8.83
N ARG A 215 -11.38 3.85 -7.52
CA ARG A 215 -12.06 4.72 -6.57
C ARG A 215 -11.01 5.30 -5.65
N ILE A 216 -10.86 6.61 -5.65
CA ILE A 216 -9.74 7.28 -4.99
C ILE A 216 -10.30 8.25 -3.96
N SER A 217 -9.82 8.14 -2.73
CA SER A 217 -9.92 9.16 -1.70
C SER A 217 -8.54 9.57 -1.21
N ILE A 218 -8.35 10.86 -0.95
CA ILE A 218 -7.09 11.39 -0.42
C ILE A 218 -7.42 12.27 0.77
N ILE A 219 -6.86 11.93 1.93
CA ILE A 219 -6.84 12.77 3.13
C ILE A 219 -5.52 13.54 3.11
N HIS A 220 -5.60 14.86 3.08
CA HIS A 220 -4.45 15.77 2.91
C HIS A 220 -4.60 17.03 3.78
N PRO A 221 -3.54 17.82 4.02
CA PRO A 221 -3.62 19.04 4.81
C PRO A 221 -4.63 20.03 4.21
N GLU A 222 -5.38 20.73 5.07
CA GLU A 222 -6.44 21.67 4.66
C GLU A 222 -5.94 22.77 3.70
N GLU A 223 -4.68 23.19 3.82
CA GLU A 223 -4.02 24.19 2.97
C GLU A 223 -3.59 23.66 1.58
N THR A 224 -4.01 22.45 1.22
CA THR A 224 -3.71 21.81 -0.06
C THR A 224 -5.00 21.40 -0.79
N ILE A 225 -4.90 21.25 -2.10
CA ILE A 225 -5.91 20.61 -2.96
C ILE A 225 -5.40 19.25 -3.43
N ALA A 226 -6.32 18.31 -3.62
CA ALA A 226 -6.07 17.06 -4.28
C ALA A 226 -6.79 17.01 -5.64
N ILE A 227 -6.16 16.39 -6.61
CA ILE A 227 -6.72 16.13 -7.94
C ILE A 227 -6.46 14.69 -8.33
N ALA A 228 -7.33 14.13 -9.15
CA ALA A 228 -7.19 12.78 -9.69
C ALA A 228 -7.67 12.71 -11.15
N ASN A 229 -7.72 11.51 -11.72
CA ASN A 229 -8.23 11.28 -13.08
C ASN A 229 -9.64 11.85 -13.34
N PHE A 230 -10.46 11.93 -12.29
CA PHE A 230 -11.87 12.29 -12.35
C PHE A 230 -12.18 13.38 -11.31
N PRO A 231 -13.27 14.16 -11.48
CA PRO A 231 -13.60 15.27 -10.58
C PRO A 231 -13.90 14.80 -9.15
N SER A 232 -13.67 15.67 -8.17
CA SER A 232 -14.12 15.44 -6.80
C SER A 232 -15.66 15.43 -6.76
N ILE A 233 -16.22 14.50 -5.99
CA ILE A 233 -17.66 14.35 -5.77
C ILE A 233 -18.06 14.63 -4.32
N GLU A 234 -17.10 14.61 -3.41
CA GLU A 234 -17.28 14.89 -2.00
C GLU A 234 -15.98 15.42 -1.41
N GLU A 235 -16.09 16.48 -0.61
CA GLU A 235 -15.00 17.04 0.17
C GLU A 235 -15.48 17.26 1.60
N THR A 236 -14.73 16.75 2.57
CA THR A 236 -14.99 16.97 4.00
C THR A 236 -13.74 17.48 4.69
N ILE A 237 -13.91 18.34 5.69
CA ILE A 237 -12.80 18.86 6.49
C ILE A 237 -13.02 18.45 7.94
N GLU A 238 -12.02 17.80 8.52
CA GLU A 238 -12.04 17.36 9.91
C GLU A 238 -10.62 17.46 10.49
N ASN A 239 -10.48 18.06 11.67
CA ASN A 239 -9.21 18.15 12.41
C ASN A 239 -8.02 18.73 11.60
N GLY A 240 -8.26 19.73 10.75
CA GLY A 240 -7.23 20.36 9.91
C GLY A 240 -6.78 19.53 8.70
N LEU A 241 -7.52 18.46 8.39
CA LEU A 241 -7.32 17.64 7.20
C LEU A 241 -8.56 17.74 6.30
N ARG A 242 -8.33 17.83 5.00
CA ARG A 242 -9.35 17.71 3.95
C ARG A 242 -9.33 16.28 3.40
N ARG A 243 -10.47 15.60 3.40
CA ARG A 243 -10.69 14.37 2.62
C ARG A 243 -11.35 14.76 1.31
N THR A 244 -10.71 14.43 0.20
CA THR A 244 -11.26 14.60 -1.16
C THR A 244 -11.55 13.23 -1.75
N THR A 245 -12.80 12.97 -2.11
CA THR A 245 -13.24 11.73 -2.77
C THR A 245 -13.57 12.02 -4.23
N PHE A 246 -13.04 11.22 -5.15
CA PHE A 246 -13.19 11.41 -6.59
C PHE A 246 -14.23 10.45 -7.19
N ALA A 247 -14.85 10.85 -8.31
CA ALA A 247 -15.72 9.97 -9.07
C ALA A 247 -14.96 8.73 -9.60
N ASP A 248 -15.68 7.61 -9.70
CA ASP A 248 -15.17 6.36 -10.28
C ASP A 248 -14.63 6.58 -11.70
N THR A 249 -13.47 5.99 -11.99
CA THR A 249 -12.92 6.02 -13.36
C THR A 249 -13.65 5.06 -14.30
N PHE A 250 -13.47 5.23 -15.61
CA PHE A 250 -13.72 4.09 -16.52
C PHE A 250 -12.70 2.97 -16.26
N ARG A 251 -12.97 1.77 -16.79
CA ARG A 251 -12.02 0.63 -16.70
C ARG A 251 -10.73 0.94 -17.45
N MET A 252 -9.64 1.14 -16.72
CA MET A 252 -8.33 1.50 -17.28
C MET A 252 -7.19 0.69 -16.66
N SER A 253 -6.03 0.70 -17.29
CA SER A 253 -4.83 0.03 -16.77
C SER A 253 -4.20 0.84 -15.64
N THR A 254 -3.47 0.18 -14.72
CA THR A 254 -2.80 0.80 -13.57
C THR A 254 -1.89 1.96 -13.93
N TYR A 255 -1.19 1.89 -15.07
CA TYR A 255 -0.26 2.94 -15.49
C TYR A 255 -0.94 4.28 -15.83
N LEU A 256 -2.27 4.30 -16.02
CA LEU A 256 -3.07 5.50 -16.29
C LEU A 256 -3.66 6.13 -15.01
N ALA A 257 -3.61 5.43 -13.88
CA ALA A 257 -4.05 6.01 -12.61
C ALA A 257 -3.16 7.21 -12.28
N ALA A 258 -3.80 8.33 -11.92
CA ALA A 258 -3.13 9.60 -11.70
C ALA A 258 -3.80 10.40 -10.58
N TRP A 259 -2.98 10.95 -9.69
CA TRP A 259 -3.37 11.92 -8.67
C TRP A 259 -2.21 12.84 -8.29
N ALA A 260 -2.55 13.97 -7.68
CA ALA A 260 -1.59 14.91 -7.13
C ALA A 260 -2.16 15.65 -5.91
N VAL A 261 -1.26 16.13 -5.05
CA VAL A 261 -1.57 17.01 -3.92
C VAL A 261 -0.63 18.21 -3.97
N LEU A 262 -1.19 19.42 -3.91
CA LEU A 262 -0.47 20.68 -4.06
C LEU A 262 -1.12 21.81 -3.24
N PRO A 263 -0.40 22.89 -2.90
CA PRO A 263 -0.96 24.00 -2.13
C PRO A 263 -2.24 24.61 -2.75
N ASP A 264 -3.20 24.95 -1.89
CA ASP A 264 -4.49 25.59 -2.21
C ASP A 264 -4.34 27.11 -2.48
N THR A 265 -3.29 27.44 -3.22
CA THR A 265 -3.01 28.78 -3.76
C THR A 265 -2.99 28.75 -5.28
N TYR A 266 -3.20 27.56 -5.86
CA TYR A 266 -3.32 27.39 -7.29
C TYR A 266 -4.73 27.83 -7.72
N GLY A 267 -4.82 28.93 -8.46
CA GLY A 267 -6.08 29.39 -9.02
C GLY A 267 -6.68 28.31 -9.91
N GLN A 268 -7.92 27.89 -9.61
CA GLN A 268 -8.69 27.06 -10.54
C GLN A 268 -8.80 27.82 -11.86
N LEU A 269 -8.24 27.27 -12.94
CA LEU A 269 -8.60 27.70 -14.28
C LEU A 269 -9.97 27.10 -14.58
N VAL A 270 -11.03 27.82 -14.22
CA VAL A 270 -12.42 27.46 -14.56
C VAL A 270 -12.62 27.70 -16.05
N SER A 271 -12.94 26.65 -16.79
CA SER A 271 -13.32 26.71 -18.21
C SER A 271 -14.83 26.95 -18.32
N ASN A 272 -15.26 27.85 -19.19
CA ASN A 272 -16.67 28.19 -19.44
C ASN A 272 -17.44 27.16 -20.31
N ASP A 273 -16.83 26.03 -20.69
CA ASP A 273 -17.50 24.96 -21.43
C ASP A 273 -17.97 23.84 -20.48
N ASP A 274 -19.17 23.28 -20.72
CA ASP A 274 -19.85 22.16 -20.02
C ASP A 274 -19.09 20.80 -20.05
N LYS A 275 -17.75 20.81 -19.98
CA LYS A 275 -16.89 19.63 -19.84
C LYS A 275 -15.88 19.88 -18.72
N PRO A 276 -15.71 18.96 -17.76
CA PRO A 276 -14.63 19.09 -16.79
C PRO A 276 -13.28 18.97 -17.53
N LYS A 277 -12.54 20.06 -17.62
CA LYS A 277 -11.15 20.09 -18.09
C LYS A 277 -10.27 20.48 -16.91
N VAL A 278 -9.51 19.54 -16.35
CA VAL A 278 -8.45 19.86 -15.37
C VAL A 278 -7.15 20.08 -16.13
N TYR A 279 -6.71 21.34 -16.25
CA TYR A 279 -5.39 21.69 -16.75
C TYR A 279 -4.51 22.16 -15.59
N ILE A 280 -3.45 21.42 -15.26
CA ILE A 280 -2.33 21.97 -14.49
C ILE A 280 -1.30 22.48 -15.50
N TYR A 281 -1.42 23.75 -15.87
CA TYR A 281 -0.42 24.38 -16.73
C TYR A 281 0.75 24.87 -15.88
N MET A 282 1.86 24.13 -15.94
CA MET A 282 3.21 24.62 -15.65
C MET A 282 4.05 24.23 -16.85
N GLU A 283 4.83 25.15 -17.42
CA GLU A 283 5.80 24.80 -18.48
C GLU A 283 6.73 23.65 -18.05
N PHE A 284 6.93 23.46 -16.75
CA PHE A 284 7.67 22.36 -16.13
C PHE A 284 6.95 21.01 -16.13
N LEU A 285 5.61 20.95 -16.21
CA LEU A 285 4.83 19.69 -16.20
C LEU A 285 4.62 19.09 -17.61
N LYS A 286 5.16 19.71 -18.67
CA LYS A 286 5.15 19.19 -20.06
C LYS A 286 5.64 17.72 -20.18
N ASN A 287 6.36 17.21 -19.18
CA ASN A 287 6.92 15.85 -19.14
C ASN A 287 6.38 14.94 -18.01
N PHE A 288 5.43 15.40 -17.17
CA PHE A 288 5.19 14.77 -15.86
C PHE A 288 3.80 14.15 -15.69
N VAL A 289 2.75 14.70 -16.30
CA VAL A 289 1.40 14.11 -16.22
C VAL A 289 0.68 14.31 -17.56
N VAL A 290 0.42 13.22 -18.28
CA VAL A 290 -0.41 13.25 -19.50
C VAL A 290 -1.83 12.92 -19.08
N PHE A 291 -2.65 13.94 -18.89
CA PHE A 291 -4.10 13.80 -19.03
C PHE A 291 -4.39 13.88 -20.53
N ASN A 292 -5.10 12.90 -21.10
CA ASN A 292 -5.24 12.70 -22.55
C ASN A 292 -5.55 13.98 -23.35
N ASP A 293 -4.89 14.09 -24.51
CA ASP A 293 -4.97 15.05 -25.62
C ASP A 293 -6.16 16.03 -25.67
N ILE A 294 -5.88 17.34 -25.56
CA ILE A 294 -6.65 18.44 -26.19
C ILE A 294 -5.69 19.59 -26.56
N SER A 295 -5.72 19.98 -27.84
CA SER A 295 -4.90 21.02 -28.47
C SER A 295 -5.12 22.44 -27.90
N ILE A 296 -4.06 23.26 -27.91
CA ILE A 296 -4.13 24.72 -27.68
C ILE A 296 -4.18 25.43 -29.03
N GLN A 297 -5.19 26.29 -29.21
CA GLN A 297 -5.06 27.44 -30.11
C GLN A 297 -4.54 28.63 -29.30
N ASP A 298 -3.44 29.19 -29.79
CA ASP A 298 -2.75 30.35 -29.26
C ASP A 298 -3.48 31.61 -29.75
N ASN A 299 -4.28 32.24 -28.90
CA ASN A 299 -4.85 33.56 -29.18
C ASN A 299 -4.01 34.63 -28.47
N SER A 300 -2.80 34.82 -28.98
CA SER A 300 -1.91 35.91 -28.60
C SER A 300 -1.44 36.71 -29.81
N MET A 301 -2.37 37.30 -30.57
CA MET A 301 -2.08 38.52 -31.35
C MET A 301 -3.29 39.44 -31.36
N GLY A 302 -3.13 40.62 -30.75
CA GLY A 302 -4.14 41.67 -30.77
C GLY A 302 -3.86 42.85 -29.85
N SER A 303 -2.63 43.36 -29.82
CA SER A 303 -2.38 44.74 -29.36
C SER A 303 -1.55 45.48 -30.41
N SER A 304 -2.27 46.08 -31.35
CA SER A 304 -1.91 47.32 -32.06
C SER A 304 -3.15 47.83 -32.77
#